data_AF-A0A1G8WPA9-F1
#
_entry.id   AF-A0A1G8WPA9-F1
#
_cell.length_a   1.000
_cell.length_b   1.000
_cell.length_c   1.000
_cell.angle_alpha   90.00
_cell.angle_beta   90.00
_cell.angle_gamma   90.00
#
_symmetry.space_group_name_H-M   'P 1'
#
loop_
_entity.id
_entity.type
_entity.pdbx_description
1 polymer ?
#
loop_
_entity_poly.entity_id
_entity_poly.type
_entity_poly.pdbx_seq_one_letter_code
_entity_poly.pdbx_strand_id
1 'polypeptide(L)'
;MKPALIFIHKWLGISLALLFLMWFLSGIVLYYVPFPNLTQSERQAGMQPLAPAADCCLTAEEAARRAGVAFTEARLAMAGEEMPAWRLLVDAGNKNAPRWQSLDARTGAGMAPLTSVHAMRVAETFSGRRALRAEGLERDQWTVPQGLDPYRPLFKVSLEG
;
A
#
# COMPACT_ATOMS: atom_id res chain seq x y z
N MET A 1 28.67 -34.50 41.47
CA MET A 1 28.54 -34.04 40.06
C MET A 1 27.27 -34.58 39.38
N LYS A 2 26.99 -35.89 39.38
CA LYS A 2 25.76 -36.49 38.80
C LYS A 2 24.41 -35.88 39.25
N PRO A 3 24.14 -35.60 40.55
CA PRO A 3 22.83 -35.09 40.98
C PRO A 3 22.56 -33.65 40.53
N ALA A 4 23.59 -32.80 40.50
CA ALA A 4 23.48 -31.43 39.99
C ALA A 4 23.13 -31.41 38.50
N LEU A 5 23.74 -32.31 37.71
CA LEU A 5 23.48 -32.43 36.29
C LEU A 5 22.04 -32.87 36.00
N ILE A 6 21.52 -33.84 36.77
CA ILE A 6 20.11 -34.29 36.68
C ILE A 6 19.16 -33.14 37.04
N PHE A 7 19.45 -32.40 38.12
CA PHE A 7 18.63 -31.28 38.54
C PHE A 7 18.59 -30.18 37.47
N ILE A 8 19.76 -29.75 36.97
CA ILE A 8 19.87 -28.73 35.93
C ILE A 8 19.17 -29.18 34.65
N HIS A 9 19.40 -30.41 34.19
CA HIS A 9 18.77 -30.93 32.98
C HIS A 9 17.24 -30.94 33.09
N LYS A 10 16.70 -31.39 34.23
CA LYS A 10 15.24 -31.42 34.46
C LYS A 10 14.62 -30.04 34.33
N TRP A 11 15.16 -29.06 35.06
CA TRP A 11 14.59 -27.72 35.08
C TRP A 11 14.84 -26.95 33.78
N LEU A 12 16.00 -27.14 33.15
CA LEU A 12 16.28 -26.57 31.84
C LEU A 12 15.33 -27.14 30.79
N GLY A 13 15.08 -28.46 30.81
CA GLY A 13 14.15 -29.12 29.91
C GLY A 13 12.71 -28.60 30.07
N ILE A 14 12.24 -28.41 31.31
CA ILE A 14 10.91 -27.84 31.58
C ILE A 14 10.83 -26.41 31.03
N SER A 15 11.80 -25.55 31.34
CA SER A 15 11.82 -24.16 30.85
C SER A 15 11.88 -24.06 29.33
N LEU A 16 12.71 -24.89 28.68
CA LEU A 16 12.79 -24.96 27.22
C LEU A 16 11.48 -25.48 26.62
N ALA A 17 10.86 -26.51 27.20
CA ALA A 17 9.59 -27.04 26.72
C ALA A 17 8.48 -25.97 26.76
N LEU A 18 8.40 -25.17 27.83
CA LEU A 18 7.47 -24.05 27.92
C LEU A 18 7.77 -22.95 26.89
N LEU A 19 9.04 -22.62 26.68
CA LEU A 19 9.47 -21.65 25.66
C LEU A 19 9.08 -22.15 24.25
N PHE A 20 9.34 -23.41 23.93
CA PHE A 20 8.96 -24.02 22.66
C PHE A 20 7.45 -24.06 22.48
N LEU A 21 6.68 -24.38 23.52
CA LEU A 21 5.21 -24.35 23.47
C LEU A 21 4.70 -22.94 23.16
N MET A 22 5.17 -21.93 23.88
CA MET A 22 4.82 -20.52 23.64
C MET A 22 5.21 -20.09 22.22
N TRP A 23 6.41 -20.45 21.76
CA TRP A 23 6.88 -20.16 20.41
C TRP A 23 6.00 -20.81 19.35
N PHE A 24 5.62 -22.08 19.53
CA PHE A 24 4.76 -22.81 18.60
C PHE A 24 3.35 -22.18 18.52
N LEU A 25 2.77 -21.84 19.69
CA LEU A 25 1.50 -21.12 19.75
C LEU A 25 1.58 -19.76 19.03
N SER A 26 2.69 -19.03 19.18
CA SER A 26 2.91 -17.78 18.46
C SER A 26 2.99 -17.98 16.94
N GLY A 27 3.63 -19.06 16.50
CA GLY A 27 3.72 -19.43 15.09
C GLY A 27 2.36 -19.77 14.48
N ILE A 28 1.49 -20.44 15.24
CA ILE A 28 0.11 -20.72 14.83
C ILE A 28 -0.64 -19.40 14.58
N VAL A 29 -0.54 -18.43 15.49
CA VAL A 29 -1.17 -17.11 15.31
C VAL A 29 -0.66 -16.42 14.05
N LEU A 30 0.65 -16.41 13.81
CA LEU A 30 1.23 -15.80 12.60
C LEU A 30 0.80 -16.48 11.29
N TYR A 31 0.52 -17.78 11.32
CA TYR A 31 0.05 -18.50 10.14
C TYR A 31 -1.42 -18.21 9.82
N TYR A 32 -2.28 -18.12 10.85
CA TYR A 32 -3.72 -17.97 10.67
C TYR A 32 -4.23 -16.52 10.70
N VAL A 33 -3.45 -15.58 11.24
CA VAL A 33 -3.80 -14.15 11.29
C VAL A 33 -2.94 -13.41 10.27
N PRO A 34 -3.41 -13.27 9.02
CA PRO A 34 -2.67 -12.51 8.01
C PRO A 34 -2.63 -11.03 8.38
N PHE A 35 -1.69 -10.30 7.78
CA PHE A 35 -1.71 -8.84 7.84
C PHE A 35 -3.05 -8.29 7.35
N PRO A 36 -3.58 -7.24 8.00
CA PRO A 36 -4.81 -6.60 7.53
C PRO A 36 -4.58 -6.11 6.11
N ASN A 37 -5.43 -6.58 5.20
CA ASN A 37 -5.39 -6.19 3.81
C ASN A 37 -6.81 -6.00 3.31
N LEU A 38 -6.98 -5.05 2.41
CA LEU A 38 -8.26 -4.82 1.76
C LEU A 38 -8.49 -5.90 0.70
N THR A 39 -9.64 -6.56 0.78
CA THR A 39 -10.14 -7.42 -0.29
C THR A 39 -10.37 -6.61 -1.56
N GLN A 40 -10.51 -7.28 -2.71
CA GLN A 40 -10.80 -6.58 -3.96
C GLN A 40 -12.12 -5.79 -3.88
N SER A 41 -13.15 -6.37 -3.25
CA SER A 41 -14.45 -5.71 -3.06
C SER A 41 -14.35 -4.50 -2.14
N GLU A 42 -13.62 -4.57 -1.03
CA GLU A 42 -13.41 -3.41 -0.14
C GLU A 42 -12.61 -2.30 -0.83
N ARG A 43 -11.60 -2.66 -1.62
CA ARG A 43 -10.85 -1.67 -2.43
C ARG A 43 -11.76 -0.97 -3.43
N GLN A 44 -12.63 -1.70 -4.11
CA GLN A 44 -13.58 -1.11 -5.05
C GLN A 44 -14.64 -0.27 -4.36
N ALA A 45 -15.17 -0.73 -3.21
CA ALA A 45 -16.16 -0.01 -2.43
C ALA A 45 -15.65 1.35 -1.90
N GLY A 46 -14.35 1.44 -1.59
CA GLY A 46 -13.72 2.70 -1.20
C GLY A 46 -13.27 3.59 -2.37
N MET A 47 -13.43 3.16 -3.62
CA MET A 47 -13.16 4.00 -4.78
C MET A 47 -14.36 4.88 -5.12
N GLN A 48 -14.07 6.08 -5.61
CA GLN A 48 -15.11 6.93 -6.19
C GLN A 48 -15.61 6.33 -7.51
N PRO A 49 -16.94 6.35 -7.76
CA PRO A 49 -17.50 5.93 -9.03
C PRO A 49 -16.86 6.69 -10.21
N LEU A 50 -16.60 5.98 -11.30
CA LEU A 50 -16.18 6.61 -12.55
C LEU A 50 -17.37 7.39 -13.12
N ALA A 51 -17.29 8.71 -13.09
CA ALA A 51 -18.26 9.61 -13.72
C ALA A 51 -17.54 10.62 -14.65
N PRO A 52 -16.77 10.15 -15.65
CA PRO A 52 -16.18 11.05 -16.63
C PRO A 52 -17.29 11.77 -17.43
N ALA A 53 -17.04 13.03 -17.79
CA ALA A 53 -17.90 13.74 -18.73
C ALA A 53 -18.00 12.96 -20.06
N ALA A 54 -19.10 13.10 -20.79
CA ALA A 54 -19.37 12.34 -22.02
C ALA A 54 -18.26 12.42 -23.08
N ASP A 55 -17.53 13.55 -23.12
CA ASP A 55 -16.42 13.78 -24.06
C ASP A 55 -15.02 13.49 -23.45
N CYS A 56 -14.98 12.82 -22.30
CA CYS A 56 -13.77 12.30 -21.67
C CYS A 56 -13.68 10.78 -21.93
N CYS A 57 -12.49 10.19 -22.05
CA CYS A 57 -11.15 10.72 -21.80
C CYS A 57 -10.18 10.32 -22.92
N LEU A 58 -8.97 10.88 -22.93
CA LEU A 58 -7.90 10.36 -23.78
C LEU A 58 -7.69 8.88 -23.48
N THR A 59 -7.33 8.09 -24.49
CA THR A 59 -6.89 6.71 -24.25
C THR A 59 -5.61 6.70 -23.45
N ALA A 60 -5.31 5.59 -22.76
CA ALA A 60 -4.07 5.44 -22.00
C ALA A 60 -2.84 5.67 -22.89
N GLU A 61 -2.87 5.20 -24.15
CA GLU A 61 -1.80 5.37 -25.13
C GLU A 61 -1.60 6.83 -25.54
N GLU A 62 -2.69 7.59 -25.73
CA GLU A 62 -2.61 9.01 -26.07
C GLU A 62 -2.08 9.82 -24.88
N ALA A 63 -2.55 9.54 -23.66
CA ALA A 63 -2.02 10.16 -22.44
C ALA A 63 -0.52 9.84 -22.25
N ALA A 64 -0.13 8.58 -22.43
CA ALA A 64 1.27 8.14 -22.35
C ALA A 64 2.15 8.80 -23.41
N ARG A 65 1.67 8.91 -24.65
CA ARG A 65 2.36 9.59 -25.75
C ARG A 65 2.58 11.07 -25.44
N ARG A 66 1.59 11.77 -24.88
CA ARG A 66 1.74 13.18 -24.47
C ARG A 66 2.71 13.36 -23.30
N ALA A 67 2.70 12.43 -22.35
CA ALA A 67 3.62 12.43 -21.22
C ALA A 67 5.04 11.94 -21.60
N GLY A 68 5.22 11.37 -22.79
CA GLY A 68 6.50 10.83 -23.25
C GLY A 68 6.95 9.58 -22.49
N VAL A 69 6.00 8.75 -22.03
CA VAL A 69 6.28 7.55 -21.23
C VAL A 69 5.81 6.27 -21.91
N ALA A 70 6.54 5.18 -21.67
CA ALA A 70 6.09 3.82 -21.99
C ALA A 70 5.51 3.17 -20.72
N PHE A 71 4.46 2.38 -20.86
CA PHE A 71 3.79 1.73 -19.74
C PHE A 71 3.47 0.26 -20.04
N THR A 72 3.31 -0.52 -18.98
CA THR A 72 2.91 -1.94 -19.06
C THR A 72 1.52 -2.20 -18.49
N GLU A 73 1.04 -1.33 -17.61
CA GLU A 73 -0.30 -1.39 -17.02
C GLU A 73 -0.92 0.01 -16.95
N ALA A 74 -2.22 0.12 -17.19
CA ALA A 74 -2.98 1.35 -17.07
C ALA A 74 -4.24 1.13 -16.23
N ARG A 75 -4.53 2.08 -15.34
CA ARG A 75 -5.73 2.09 -14.48
C ARG A 75 -6.37 3.47 -14.52
N LEU A 76 -7.68 3.51 -14.77
CA LEU A 76 -8.46 4.75 -14.72
C LEU A 76 -9.20 4.84 -13.38
N ALA A 77 -9.06 5.98 -12.70
CA ALA A 77 -9.77 6.25 -11.45
C ALA A 77 -10.06 7.75 -11.31
N MET A 78 -11.00 8.10 -10.43
CA MET A 78 -11.21 9.50 -10.05
C MET A 78 -10.19 9.91 -8.97
N ALA A 79 -9.53 11.04 -9.19
CA ALA A 79 -8.66 11.71 -8.23
C ALA A 79 -9.43 12.87 -7.58
N GLY A 80 -10.34 12.53 -6.66
CA GLY A 80 -11.37 13.46 -6.19
C GLY A 80 -12.54 13.52 -7.16
N GLU A 81 -13.54 14.34 -6.83
CA GLU A 81 -14.87 14.26 -7.46
C GLU A 81 -14.89 14.58 -8.97
N GLU A 82 -13.98 15.42 -9.45
CA GLU A 82 -14.07 15.98 -10.82
C GLU A 82 -12.89 15.64 -11.71
N MET A 83 -11.89 14.88 -11.22
CA MET A 83 -10.62 14.72 -11.92
C MET A 83 -10.34 13.26 -12.28
N PRO A 84 -10.79 12.77 -13.45
CA PRO A 84 -10.40 11.45 -13.93
C PRO A 84 -8.89 11.43 -14.18
N ALA A 85 -8.22 10.40 -13.68
CA ALA A 85 -6.77 10.26 -13.72
C ALA A 85 -6.38 8.88 -14.24
N TRP A 86 -5.48 8.87 -15.22
CA TRP A 86 -4.76 7.67 -15.61
C TRP A 86 -3.60 7.43 -14.65
N ARG A 87 -3.58 6.27 -14.01
CA ARG A 87 -2.40 5.75 -13.34
C ARG A 87 -1.73 4.76 -14.29
N LEU A 88 -0.51 5.06 -14.71
CA LEU A 88 0.27 4.22 -15.62
C LEU A 88 1.45 3.64 -14.87
N LEU A 89 1.67 2.33 -15.00
CA LEU A 89 2.88 1.68 -14.53
C LEU A 89 3.97 1.90 -15.57
N VAL A 90 4.77 2.95 -15.38
CA VAL A 90 5.80 3.37 -16.30
C VAL A 90 6.98 2.41 -16.22
N ASP A 91 7.37 1.87 -17.37
CA ASP A 91 8.62 1.12 -17.50
C ASP A 91 9.76 2.12 -17.66
N ALA A 92 10.57 2.26 -16.60
CA ALA A 92 11.69 3.18 -16.58
C ALA A 92 12.97 2.59 -17.23
N GLY A 93 12.83 1.49 -17.97
CA GLY A 93 13.91 0.78 -18.64
C GLY A 93 14.77 -0.05 -17.68
N ASN A 94 15.72 -0.80 -18.24
CA ASN A 94 16.49 -1.86 -17.55
C ASN A 94 17.26 -1.44 -16.27
N LYS A 95 17.33 -0.15 -15.93
CA LYS A 95 18.07 0.35 -14.75
C LYS A 95 17.19 0.84 -13.61
N ASN A 96 15.89 1.04 -13.84
CA ASN A 96 14.99 1.63 -12.86
C ASN A 96 13.78 0.71 -12.65
N ALA A 97 13.41 0.50 -11.39
CA ALA A 97 12.19 -0.23 -11.07
C ALA A 97 10.96 0.52 -11.64
N PRO A 98 9.94 -0.22 -12.12
CA PRO A 98 8.73 0.40 -12.65
C PRO A 98 8.02 1.20 -11.56
N ARG A 99 7.41 2.34 -11.93
CA ARG A 99 6.71 3.23 -11.00
C ARG A 99 5.37 3.68 -11.56
N TRP A 100 4.40 3.81 -10.68
CA TRP A 100 3.10 4.38 -11.01
C TRP A 100 3.23 5.90 -11.17
N GLN A 101 2.79 6.41 -12.31
CA GLN A 101 2.65 7.83 -12.57
C GLN A 101 1.18 8.18 -12.79
N SER A 102 0.72 9.26 -12.17
CA SER A 102 -0.65 9.76 -12.36
C SER A 102 -0.67 10.90 -13.37
N LEU A 103 -1.53 10.80 -14.37
CA LEU A 103 -1.76 11.78 -15.42
C LEU A 103 -3.24 12.19 -15.41
N ASP A 104 -3.53 13.45 -15.67
CA ASP A 104 -4.91 13.89 -15.93
C ASP A 104 -5.44 13.20 -17.19
N ALA A 105 -6.57 12.49 -17.08
CA ALA A 105 -7.08 11.67 -18.18
C ALA A 105 -7.66 12.49 -19.34
N ARG A 106 -7.98 13.78 -19.14
CA ARG A 106 -8.48 14.69 -20.18
C ARG A 106 -7.34 15.30 -20.99
N THR A 107 -6.23 15.63 -20.33
CA THR A 107 -5.14 16.40 -20.96
C THR A 107 -3.90 15.57 -21.25
N GLY A 108 -3.67 14.48 -20.49
CA GLY A 108 -2.42 13.73 -20.47
C GLY A 108 -1.32 14.40 -19.65
N ALA A 109 -1.62 15.52 -18.98
CA ALA A 109 -0.64 16.24 -18.18
C ALA A 109 -0.29 15.48 -16.90
N GLY A 110 0.98 15.53 -16.49
CA GLY A 110 1.43 14.97 -15.23
C GLY A 110 0.73 15.63 -14.04
N MET A 111 0.25 14.82 -13.10
CA MET A 111 -0.35 15.32 -11.88
C MET A 111 0.72 15.69 -10.85
N ALA A 112 0.42 16.71 -10.04
CA ALA A 112 1.30 17.10 -8.93
C ALA A 112 1.48 15.94 -7.93
N PRO A 113 2.65 15.84 -7.28
CA PRO A 113 2.86 14.85 -6.22
C PRO A 113 1.81 14.96 -5.12
N LEU A 114 1.46 13.81 -4.53
CA LEU A 114 0.50 13.76 -3.43
C LEU A 114 1.04 14.57 -2.23
N THR A 115 0.22 15.49 -1.73
CA THR A 115 0.52 16.28 -0.52
C THR A 115 -0.08 15.61 0.72
N SER A 116 0.42 15.93 1.90
CA SER A 116 -0.15 15.45 3.17
C SER A 116 -1.64 15.79 3.30
N VAL A 117 -2.04 16.99 2.90
CA VAL A 117 -3.45 17.43 2.91
C VAL A 117 -4.30 16.59 1.97
N HIS A 118 -3.81 16.30 0.75
CA HIS A 118 -4.52 15.40 -0.16
C HIS A 118 -4.59 13.98 0.37
N ALA A 119 -3.52 13.46 0.95
CA ALA A 119 -3.50 12.13 1.55
C ALA A 119 -4.52 12.01 2.69
N MET A 120 -4.64 13.03 3.54
CA MET A 120 -5.67 13.10 4.59
C MET A 120 -7.07 13.05 4.00
N ARG A 121 -7.36 13.89 2.99
CA ARG A 121 -8.68 13.90 2.33
C ARG A 121 -9.02 12.54 1.71
N VAL A 122 -8.08 11.91 1.02
CA VAL A 122 -8.27 10.58 0.43
C VAL A 122 -8.57 9.55 1.53
N ALA A 123 -7.86 9.60 2.65
CA ALA A 123 -8.09 8.70 3.78
C ALA A 123 -9.46 8.95 4.46
N GLU A 124 -9.90 10.20 4.57
CA GLU A 124 -11.22 10.56 5.09
C GLU A 124 -12.34 10.03 4.18
N THR A 125 -12.23 10.26 2.87
CA THR A 125 -13.18 9.74 1.88
C THR A 125 -13.23 8.22 1.91
N PHE A 126 -12.07 7.56 2.02
CA PHE A 126 -12.00 6.10 2.04
C PHE A 126 -12.54 5.48 3.34
N SER A 127 -12.22 6.07 4.49
CA SER A 127 -12.53 5.49 5.81
C SER A 127 -13.84 5.98 6.43
N GLY A 128 -14.37 7.12 5.96
CA GLY A 128 -15.47 7.83 6.63
C GLY A 128 -15.10 8.43 7.99
N ARG A 129 -13.81 8.40 8.36
CA ARG A 129 -13.29 8.89 9.65
C ARG A 129 -12.41 10.10 9.44
N ARG A 130 -12.43 11.03 10.38
CA ARG A 130 -11.59 12.24 10.35
C ARG A 130 -10.10 11.88 10.37
N ALA A 131 -9.32 12.50 9.50
CA ALA A 131 -7.87 12.35 9.50
C ALA A 131 -7.24 13.31 10.52
N LEU A 132 -6.32 12.78 11.32
CA LEU A 132 -5.64 13.54 12.38
C LEU A 132 -4.28 14.06 11.92
N ARG A 133 -3.49 13.20 11.26
CA ARG A 133 -2.15 13.52 10.78
C ARG A 133 -1.75 12.62 9.62
N ALA A 134 -1.09 13.19 8.63
CA ALA A 134 -0.39 12.47 7.57
C ALA A 134 1.12 12.65 7.68
N GLU A 135 1.86 11.55 7.46
CA GLU A 135 3.32 11.51 7.46
C GLU A 135 3.80 10.84 6.18
N GLY A 136 4.76 11.46 5.49
CA GLY A 136 5.40 10.87 4.31
C GLY A 136 6.26 9.68 4.72
N LEU A 137 6.11 8.57 3.99
CA LEU A 137 6.74 7.30 4.33
C LEU A 137 7.64 6.85 3.18
N GLU A 138 8.96 6.84 3.43
CA GLU A 138 9.92 6.17 2.55
C GLU A 138 10.10 4.71 2.94
N ARG A 139 10.35 4.44 4.23
CA ARG A 139 10.49 3.09 4.79
C ARG A 139 9.99 3.05 6.22
N ASP A 140 9.24 2.02 6.59
CA ASP A 140 9.00 1.63 7.98
C ASP A 140 9.09 0.10 8.15
N GLN A 141 8.96 -0.38 9.39
CA GLN A 141 9.04 -1.80 9.74
C GLN A 141 7.89 -2.66 9.18
N TRP A 142 6.84 -2.05 8.64
CA TRP A 142 5.62 -2.72 8.15
C TRP A 142 5.45 -2.64 6.63
N THR A 143 6.18 -1.74 5.96
CA THR A 143 6.22 -1.56 4.50
C THR A 143 7.56 -1.98 3.89
N VAL A 144 8.34 -2.81 4.60
CA VAL A 144 9.65 -3.35 4.16
C VAL A 144 9.56 -4.21 2.89
N PRO A 145 8.50 -5.01 2.64
CA PRO A 145 8.40 -5.75 1.38
C PRO A 145 8.38 -4.78 0.20
N GLN A 146 9.33 -4.94 -0.73
CA GLN A 146 9.54 -4.06 -1.90
C GLN A 146 8.32 -3.97 -2.85
N GLY A 147 7.22 -4.68 -2.57
CA GLY A 147 5.99 -4.64 -3.36
C GLY A 147 5.31 -3.27 -3.40
N LEU A 148 5.59 -2.38 -2.44
CA LEU A 148 5.06 -1.01 -2.44
C LEU A 148 5.98 0.01 -3.11
N ASP A 149 7.19 -0.39 -3.52
CA ASP A 149 8.17 0.50 -4.15
C ASP A 149 7.61 1.22 -5.40
N PRO A 150 6.83 0.56 -6.29
CA PRO A 150 6.25 1.22 -7.45
C PRO A 150 5.25 2.33 -7.12
N TYR A 151 4.68 2.34 -5.90
CA TYR A 151 3.62 3.26 -5.50
C TYR A 151 4.13 4.48 -4.73
N ARG A 152 5.44 4.60 -4.51
CA ARG A 152 6.01 5.73 -3.77
C ARG A 152 5.88 7.06 -4.53
N PRO A 153 5.68 8.20 -3.82
CA PRO A 153 5.73 8.34 -2.36
C PRO A 153 4.47 7.83 -1.65
N LEU A 154 4.64 7.26 -0.45
CA LEU A 154 3.55 6.78 0.39
C LEU A 154 3.28 7.75 1.54
N PHE A 155 2.05 7.73 2.05
CA PHE A 155 1.68 8.49 3.25
C PHE A 155 1.01 7.57 4.26
N LYS A 156 1.42 7.68 5.52
CA LYS A 156 0.73 7.08 6.67
C LYS A 156 -0.21 8.13 7.25
N VAL A 157 -1.51 7.82 7.26
CA VAL A 157 -2.54 8.69 7.82
C VAL A 157 -3.10 8.07 9.09
N SER A 158 -3.12 8.85 10.17
CA SER A 158 -3.82 8.51 11.41
C SER A 158 -5.25 9.02 11.35
N LEU A 159 -6.20 8.18 11.78
CA LEU A 159 -7.63 8.46 11.76
C LEU A 159 -8.17 8.56 13.19
N GLU A 160 -9.26 9.29 13.38
CA GLU A 160 -9.91 9.46 14.67
C GLU A 160 -10.69 8.22 15.11
N GLY A 161 -10.38 7.71 16.31
CA GLY A 161 -10.97 6.51 16.96
C GLY A 161 -10.03 5.30 16.94
#